data_AF-A0A9R1ICZ3-F1
#
_entry.id   AF-A0A9R1ICZ3-F1
#
_cell.length_a   1.000
_cell.length_b   1.000
_cell.length_c   1.000
_cell.angle_alpha   90.00
_cell.angle_beta   90.00
_cell.angle_gamma   90.00
#
_symmetry.space_group_name_H-M   'P 1'
#
loop_
_entity.id
_entity.type
_entity.pdbx_description
1 polymer ?
#
loop_
_entity_poly.entity_id
_entity_poly.type
_entity_poly.pdbx_seq_one_letter_code
_entity_poly.pdbx_strand_id
1 'polypeptide(L)'
;MDYDRLNSPSTSAITLELMGHRLHISQDPNSKHLGTTVWDASMVFAKFLEKNSRKGRFCPSKLKGKRAIELGAGCGLAGLGMALLGCDVVTTDQVEVLPLLMRNVERNKSWIAQSNPDSGSFGSVTVAELDWGNKEHIRAVEPPFDYIIGTDVVYSEHLLQPLLETIIALSGPKTKVLLGYEIRSTTVHEQMMEMWKINFNVKTVSKSKMDAKYQHPSINLYMMDLKASSVPEAGPNGNGNTEEEDDDASNPGEDEDPGVKTEPCTASKEDMDDWEIRRSGAMAARLLKDVRLT
;
A
#
# COMPACT_ATOMS: atom_id res chain seq x y z
N MET A 1 0.73 -0.96 32.67
CA MET A 1 -0.18 -0.18 31.82
C MET A 1 0.00 -0.71 30.43
N ASP A 2 -0.94 -1.52 29.97
CA ASP A 2 -0.96 -1.92 28.57
C ASP A 2 -1.04 -0.65 27.72
N TYR A 3 -0.06 -0.49 26.83
CA TYR A 3 -0.05 0.61 25.89
C TYR A 3 -1.22 0.40 24.93
N ASP A 4 -2.15 1.36 24.85
CA ASP A 4 -3.30 1.27 23.95
C ASP A 4 -2.80 0.99 22.52
N ARG A 5 -3.29 -0.09 21.93
CA ARG A 5 -2.82 -0.55 20.62
C ARG A 5 -3.59 0.16 19.51
N LEU A 6 -2.90 0.71 18.50
CA LEU A 6 -3.53 1.25 17.28
C LEU A 6 -4.48 0.21 16.64
N ASN A 7 -4.08 -1.06 16.67
CA ASN A 7 -4.82 -2.18 16.06
C ASN A 7 -5.50 -3.08 17.10
N SER A 8 -5.95 -2.50 18.22
CA SER A 8 -6.78 -3.24 19.18
C SER A 8 -8.07 -3.74 18.51
N PRO A 9 -8.60 -4.93 18.88
CA PRO A 9 -9.92 -5.40 18.42
C PRO A 9 -11.07 -4.41 18.66
N SER A 10 -10.90 -3.47 19.59
CA SER A 10 -11.87 -2.43 19.92
C SER A 10 -11.68 -1.12 19.16
N THR A 11 -10.58 -0.93 18.41
CA THR A 11 -10.31 0.34 17.71
C THR A 11 -11.01 0.33 16.36
N SER A 12 -12.21 0.92 16.31
CA SER A 12 -13.02 0.97 15.09
C SER A 12 -12.71 2.16 14.18
N ALA A 13 -12.03 3.17 14.72
CA ALA A 13 -11.57 4.31 13.95
C ALA A 13 -10.34 4.97 14.57
N ILE A 14 -9.58 5.67 13.73
CA ILE A 14 -8.56 6.61 14.16
C ILE A 14 -8.89 8.02 13.70
N THR A 15 -8.50 8.99 14.50
CA THR A 15 -8.47 10.40 14.11
C THR A 15 -7.03 10.88 14.02
N LEU A 16 -6.65 11.53 12.92
CA LEU A 16 -5.30 12.05 12.70
C LEU A 16 -5.37 13.48 12.17
N GLU A 17 -4.69 14.41 12.84
CA GLU A 17 -4.42 15.74 12.27
C GLU A 17 -3.33 15.63 11.21
N LEU A 18 -3.61 16.06 9.98
CA LEU A 18 -2.69 16.02 8.86
C LEU A 18 -2.83 17.28 7.98
N MET A 19 -1.74 18.03 7.87
CA MET A 19 -1.66 19.28 7.08
C MET A 19 -2.72 20.32 7.45
N GLY A 20 -3.11 20.36 8.73
CA GLY A 20 -4.17 21.23 9.24
C GLY A 20 -5.59 20.69 9.03
N HIS A 21 -5.74 19.47 8.54
CA HIS A 21 -7.03 18.78 8.40
C HIS A 21 -7.14 17.62 9.38
N ARG A 22 -8.29 17.51 10.03
CA ARG A 22 -8.60 16.36 10.88
C ARG A 22 -9.20 15.24 10.04
N LEU A 23 -8.40 14.21 9.78
CA LEU A 23 -8.85 13.01 9.08
C LEU A 23 -9.50 12.03 10.07
N HIS A 24 -10.56 11.37 9.62
CA HIS A 24 -11.23 10.30 10.37
C HIS A 24 -11.26 9.04 9.52
N ILE A 25 -10.52 8.02 9.94
CA ILE A 25 -10.30 6.79 9.19
C ILE A 25 -10.94 5.65 9.96
N SER A 26 -12.02 5.09 9.42
CA SER A 26 -12.65 3.90 9.96
C SER A 26 -11.82 2.66 9.63
N GLN A 27 -11.86 1.68 10.53
CA GLN A 27 -11.14 0.42 10.44
C GLN A 27 -12.06 -0.74 10.85
N ASP A 28 -11.72 -1.94 10.42
CA ASP A 28 -12.29 -3.18 10.94
C ASP A 28 -11.16 -4.12 11.34
N PRO A 29 -10.66 -4.03 12.59
CA PRO A 29 -9.54 -4.85 13.07
C PRO A 29 -9.92 -6.32 13.31
N ASN A 30 -11.19 -6.69 13.09
CA ASN A 30 -11.69 -8.06 13.24
C ASN A 30 -12.02 -8.72 11.89
N SER A 31 -11.86 -7.99 10.78
CA SER A 31 -11.93 -8.54 9.44
C SER A 31 -10.80 -9.54 9.19
N LYS A 32 -11.07 -10.52 8.32
CA LYS A 32 -10.05 -11.45 7.79
C LYS A 32 -9.09 -10.78 6.79
N HIS A 33 -9.42 -9.59 6.30
CA HIS A 33 -8.62 -8.87 5.30
C HIS A 33 -7.71 -7.84 5.98
N LEU A 34 -6.39 -7.96 5.79
CA LEU A 34 -5.40 -7.06 6.42
C LEU A 34 -5.54 -5.59 5.98
N GLY A 35 -6.15 -5.35 4.82
CA GLY A 35 -6.40 -4.00 4.28
C GLY A 35 -7.44 -3.19 5.08
N THR A 36 -8.14 -3.78 6.05
CA THR A 36 -9.16 -3.05 6.82
C THR A 36 -8.63 -2.32 8.06
N THR A 37 -7.32 -2.31 8.27
CA THR A 37 -6.65 -1.69 9.42
C THR A 37 -5.61 -0.69 8.95
N VAL A 38 -5.40 0.38 9.72
CA VAL A 38 -4.37 1.39 9.46
C VAL A 38 -3.06 0.88 10.02
N TRP A 39 -2.09 0.68 9.13
CA TRP A 39 -0.75 0.25 9.51
C TRP A 39 0.18 1.43 9.77
N ASP A 40 1.15 1.24 10.65
CA ASP A 40 2.05 2.31 11.10
C ASP A 40 2.83 2.96 9.96
N ALA A 41 3.22 2.20 8.92
CA ALA A 41 3.95 2.76 7.79
C ALA A 41 3.13 3.84 7.06
N SER A 42 1.79 3.70 6.99
CA SER A 42 0.91 4.70 6.40
C SER A 42 0.88 6.01 7.20
N MET A 43 0.91 5.91 8.54
CA MET A 43 0.99 7.07 9.44
C MET A 43 2.35 7.76 9.35
N VAL A 44 3.44 6.99 9.36
CA VAL A 44 4.81 7.48 9.18
C VAL A 44 4.95 8.18 7.83
N PHE A 45 4.39 7.60 6.76
CA PHE A 45 4.40 8.19 5.43
C PHE A 45 3.61 9.50 5.37
N ALA A 46 2.38 9.53 5.89
CA ALA A 46 1.56 10.74 5.93
C ALA A 46 2.27 11.88 6.70
N LYS A 47 2.87 11.58 7.84
CA LYS A 47 3.60 12.57 8.65
C LYS A 47 4.93 12.99 8.02
N PHE A 48 5.58 12.09 7.28
CA PHE A 48 6.69 12.46 6.41
C PHE A 48 6.26 13.46 5.33
N LEU A 49 5.11 13.26 4.67
CA LEU A 49 4.58 14.22 3.70
C LEU A 49 4.33 15.59 4.34
N GLU A 50 3.65 15.63 5.50
CA GLU A 50 3.38 16.87 6.23
C GLU A 50 4.65 17.63 6.59
N LYS A 51 5.64 16.95 7.19
CA LYS A 51 6.91 17.56 7.58
C LYS A 51 7.67 18.16 6.37
N ASN A 52 7.53 17.56 5.20
CA ASN A 52 8.21 17.97 3.98
C ASN A 52 7.33 18.79 3.01
N SER A 53 6.13 19.20 3.44
CA SER A 53 5.15 19.91 2.59
C SER A 53 5.50 21.37 2.31
N ARG A 54 6.29 22.03 3.15
CA ARG A 54 6.53 23.49 3.01
C ARG A 54 7.45 23.84 1.84
N LYS A 55 8.42 22.97 1.52
CA LYS A 55 9.46 23.22 0.52
C LYS A 55 9.90 21.90 -0.13
N GLY A 56 10.59 21.99 -1.26
CA GLY A 56 11.19 20.82 -1.89
C GLY A 56 10.27 20.18 -2.92
N ARG A 57 10.19 18.85 -2.96
CA ARG A 57 9.39 18.09 -3.95
C ARG A 57 7.92 17.97 -3.55
N PHE A 58 7.66 17.87 -2.26
CA PHE A 58 6.32 17.64 -1.71
C PHE A 58 5.55 18.93 -1.42
N CYS A 59 5.99 20.07 -1.96
CA CYS A 59 5.24 21.30 -1.78
C CYS A 59 4.01 21.35 -2.68
N PRO A 60 2.86 21.84 -2.19
CA PRO A 60 1.61 21.82 -2.96
C PRO A 60 1.72 22.45 -4.36
N SER A 61 2.49 23.52 -4.50
CA SER A 61 2.72 24.17 -5.80
C SER A 61 3.41 23.30 -6.86
N LYS A 62 4.10 22.22 -6.47
CA LYS A 62 4.74 21.26 -7.39
C LYS A 62 3.96 19.97 -7.56
N LEU A 63 3.02 19.69 -6.66
CA LEU A 63 2.21 18.49 -6.64
C LEU A 63 0.79 18.70 -7.17
N LYS A 64 0.34 19.96 -7.24
CA LYS A 64 -0.96 20.32 -7.80
C LYS A 64 -1.14 19.74 -9.22
N GLY A 65 -2.18 18.93 -9.39
CA GLY A 65 -2.55 18.28 -10.65
C GLY A 65 -1.61 17.13 -11.07
N LYS A 66 -0.70 16.70 -10.21
CA LYS A 66 0.13 15.52 -10.46
C LYS A 66 -0.68 14.25 -10.26
N ARG A 67 -0.59 13.31 -11.18
CA ARG A 67 -1.29 12.02 -11.07
C ARG A 67 -0.53 11.10 -10.13
N ALA A 68 -1.19 10.66 -9.06
CA ALA A 68 -0.65 9.69 -8.13
C ALA A 68 -1.53 8.44 -8.08
N ILE A 69 -0.93 7.27 -7.90
CA ILE A 69 -1.64 6.02 -7.62
C ILE A 69 -1.14 5.43 -6.31
N GLU A 70 -2.06 4.98 -5.47
CA GLU A 70 -1.77 4.23 -4.25
C GLU A 70 -2.09 2.76 -4.46
N LEU A 71 -1.08 1.90 -4.30
CA LEU A 71 -1.20 0.45 -4.34
C LEU A 71 -1.39 -0.09 -2.92
N GLY A 72 -2.36 -1.00 -2.74
CA GLY A 72 -2.65 -1.59 -1.43
C GLY A 72 -2.99 -0.53 -0.38
N ALA A 73 -3.96 0.31 -0.71
CA ALA A 73 -4.33 1.48 0.07
C ALA A 73 -4.86 1.16 1.46
N GLY A 74 -5.45 -0.02 1.64
CA GLY A 74 -6.15 -0.42 2.84
C GLY A 74 -7.23 0.59 3.21
N CYS A 75 -6.95 1.37 4.26
CA CYS A 75 -7.86 2.41 4.72
C CYS A 75 -7.73 3.77 3.99
N GLY A 76 -6.76 3.92 3.08
CA GLY A 76 -6.60 5.08 2.19
C GLY A 76 -5.86 6.29 2.77
N LEU A 77 -5.14 6.12 3.89
CA LEU A 77 -4.49 7.23 4.60
C LEU A 77 -3.38 7.89 3.77
N ALA A 78 -2.54 7.10 3.08
CA ALA A 78 -1.42 7.67 2.33
C ALA A 78 -1.90 8.38 1.04
N GLY A 79 -2.91 7.84 0.36
CA GLY A 79 -3.58 8.49 -0.77
C GLY A 79 -4.23 9.82 -0.39
N LEU A 80 -4.97 9.86 0.73
CA LEU A 80 -5.51 11.13 1.27
C LEU A 80 -4.40 12.15 1.55
N GLY A 81 -3.26 11.71 2.08
CA GLY A 81 -2.09 12.57 2.31
C GLY A 81 -1.52 13.18 1.03
N MET A 82 -1.47 12.43 -0.08
CA MET A 82 -1.04 12.94 -1.38
C MET A 82 -2.06 13.94 -1.95
N ALA A 83 -3.35 13.69 -1.80
CA ALA A 83 -4.39 14.62 -2.25
C ALA A 83 -4.43 15.92 -1.46
N LEU A 84 -4.12 15.89 -0.15
CA LEU A 84 -3.93 17.12 0.64
C LEU A 84 -2.77 18.00 0.14
N LEU A 85 -1.82 17.42 -0.61
CA LEU A 85 -0.77 18.16 -1.31
C LEU A 85 -1.15 18.57 -2.74
N GLY A 86 -2.38 18.29 -3.19
CA GLY A 86 -2.91 18.72 -4.48
C GLY A 86 -2.81 17.71 -5.61
N CYS A 87 -2.37 16.48 -5.34
CA CYS A 87 -2.34 15.43 -6.36
C CYS A 87 -3.74 14.94 -6.75
N ASP A 88 -3.87 14.48 -7.99
CA ASP A 88 -5.02 13.71 -8.46
C ASP A 88 -4.73 12.23 -8.24
N VAL A 89 -5.36 11.67 -7.20
CA VAL A 89 -5.02 10.36 -6.65
C VAL A 89 -6.05 9.31 -7.08
N VAL A 90 -5.56 8.18 -7.61
CA VAL A 90 -6.31 6.93 -7.70
C VAL A 90 -5.84 6.02 -6.57
N THR A 91 -6.67 5.76 -5.57
CA THR A 91 -6.34 4.86 -4.47
C THR A 91 -6.91 3.47 -4.74
N THR A 92 -6.08 2.44 -4.64
CA THR A 92 -6.41 1.09 -5.14
C THR A 92 -6.16 0.00 -4.13
N ASP A 93 -7.01 -1.02 -4.18
CA ASP A 93 -6.89 -2.24 -3.39
C ASP A 93 -7.66 -3.39 -4.06
N GLN A 94 -7.67 -4.57 -3.42
CA GLN A 94 -8.46 -5.72 -3.82
C GLN A 94 -9.95 -5.47 -3.54
N VAL A 95 -10.83 -6.15 -4.29
CA VAL A 95 -12.28 -5.95 -4.26
C VAL A 95 -12.90 -5.98 -2.85
N GLU A 96 -12.38 -6.83 -1.95
CA GLU A 96 -12.90 -7.01 -0.60
C GLU A 96 -12.61 -5.82 0.33
N VAL A 97 -11.58 -5.02 0.01
CA VAL A 97 -11.18 -3.84 0.81
C VAL A 97 -11.90 -2.58 0.34
N LEU A 98 -12.34 -2.54 -0.93
CA LEU A 98 -12.95 -1.36 -1.54
C LEU A 98 -14.13 -0.75 -0.75
N PRO A 99 -15.07 -1.52 -0.17
CA PRO A 99 -16.19 -0.92 0.56
C PRO A 99 -15.74 -0.02 1.72
N LEU A 100 -14.71 -0.44 2.46
CA LEU A 100 -14.15 0.36 3.56
C LEU A 100 -13.36 1.57 3.02
N LEU A 101 -12.53 1.34 2.01
CA LEU A 101 -11.71 2.37 1.38
C LEU A 101 -12.58 3.50 0.81
N MET A 102 -13.64 3.16 0.06
CA MET A 102 -14.61 4.12 -0.49
C MET A 102 -15.28 4.94 0.62
N ARG A 103 -15.69 4.29 1.72
CA ARG A 103 -16.30 4.98 2.86
C ARG A 103 -15.34 5.99 3.50
N ASN A 104 -14.07 5.62 3.66
CA ASN A 104 -13.05 6.50 4.23
C ASN A 104 -12.76 7.68 3.29
N VAL A 105 -12.58 7.42 2.00
CA VAL A 105 -12.32 8.47 1.00
C VAL A 105 -13.48 9.45 0.93
N GLU A 106 -14.72 8.97 0.80
CA GLU A 106 -15.89 9.83 0.67
C GLU A 106 -16.11 10.71 1.91
N ARG A 107 -16.00 10.12 3.11
CA ARG A 107 -16.11 10.84 4.37
C ARG A 107 -15.10 11.98 4.46
N ASN A 108 -13.83 11.70 4.17
CA ASN A 108 -12.77 12.69 4.32
C ASN A 108 -12.81 13.75 3.22
N LYS A 109 -13.16 13.40 1.97
CA LYS A 109 -13.42 14.39 0.91
C LYS A 109 -14.52 15.36 1.30
N SER A 110 -15.66 14.85 1.75
CA SER A 110 -16.79 15.64 2.21
C SER A 110 -16.40 16.57 3.38
N TRP A 111 -15.68 16.04 4.37
CA TRP A 111 -15.24 16.81 5.53
C TRP A 111 -14.25 17.93 5.17
N ILE A 112 -13.27 17.64 4.30
CA ILE A 112 -12.27 18.61 3.85
C ILE A 112 -12.94 19.75 3.08
N ALA A 113 -13.86 19.43 2.15
CA ALA A 113 -14.59 20.41 1.36
C ALA A 113 -15.43 21.36 2.24
N GLN A 114 -16.04 20.84 3.31
CA GLN A 114 -16.84 21.66 4.25
C GLN A 114 -15.97 22.51 5.18
N SER A 115 -14.85 21.96 5.65
CA SER A 115 -14.02 22.62 6.66
C SER A 115 -13.16 23.76 6.11
N ASN A 116 -12.84 23.73 4.81
CA ASN A 116 -12.02 24.75 4.17
C ASN A 116 -12.40 24.94 2.68
N PRO A 117 -13.49 25.68 2.40
CA PRO A 117 -14.01 25.87 1.04
C PRO A 117 -13.02 26.55 0.08
N ASP A 118 -12.10 27.36 0.63
CA ASP A 118 -11.07 28.08 -0.12
C ASP A 118 -9.74 27.30 -0.23
N SER A 119 -9.71 26.02 0.21
CA SER A 119 -8.52 25.16 0.07
C SER A 119 -8.32 24.72 -1.38
N GLY A 120 -7.92 25.66 -2.25
CA GLY A 120 -7.44 25.39 -3.61
C GLY A 120 -6.16 24.52 -3.69
N SER A 121 -5.79 23.88 -2.58
CA SER A 121 -4.69 22.94 -2.40
C SER A 121 -5.11 21.48 -2.32
N PHE A 122 -6.38 21.13 -2.04
CA PHE A 122 -6.83 19.74 -2.09
C PHE A 122 -6.98 19.31 -3.56
N GLY A 123 -6.39 18.18 -3.92
CA GLY A 123 -6.53 17.57 -5.24
C GLY A 123 -7.78 16.70 -5.32
N SER A 124 -7.74 15.65 -6.12
CA SER A 124 -8.82 14.67 -6.23
C SER A 124 -8.42 13.32 -5.65
N VAL A 125 -9.41 12.55 -5.18
CA VAL A 125 -9.22 11.15 -4.79
C VAL A 125 -10.38 10.33 -5.34
N THR A 126 -10.05 9.30 -6.11
CA THR A 126 -10.98 8.27 -6.60
C THR A 126 -10.51 6.90 -6.14
N VAL A 127 -11.43 5.95 -6.03
CA VAL A 127 -11.14 4.57 -5.64
C VAL A 127 -11.30 3.68 -6.86
N ALA A 128 -10.38 2.74 -7.05
CA ALA A 128 -10.45 1.71 -8.10
C ALA A 128 -9.95 0.37 -7.59
N GLU A 129 -10.41 -0.71 -8.21
CA GLU A 129 -9.86 -2.05 -8.00
C GLU A 129 -8.50 -2.18 -8.69
N LEU A 130 -7.52 -2.77 -8.00
CA LEU A 130 -6.25 -3.15 -8.61
C LEU A 130 -5.57 -4.32 -7.89
N ASP A 131 -5.84 -5.52 -8.38
CA ASP A 131 -5.01 -6.69 -8.13
C ASP A 131 -3.65 -6.58 -8.82
N TRP A 132 -2.57 -6.79 -8.08
CA TRP A 132 -1.22 -6.70 -8.63
C TRP A 132 -0.98 -7.78 -9.69
N GLY A 133 -0.40 -7.38 -10.83
CA GLY A 133 -0.17 -8.23 -11.99
C GLY A 133 -1.37 -8.34 -12.95
N ASN A 134 -2.56 -7.86 -12.55
CA ASN A 134 -3.74 -7.87 -13.41
C ASN A 134 -3.64 -6.77 -14.49
N LYS A 135 -3.52 -7.18 -15.76
CA LYS A 135 -3.29 -6.26 -16.89
C LYS A 135 -4.52 -5.42 -17.23
N GLU A 136 -5.71 -5.93 -16.97
CA GLU A 136 -6.99 -5.24 -17.19
C GLU A 136 -7.14 -4.10 -16.19
N HIS A 137 -6.88 -4.39 -14.90
CA HIS A 137 -6.91 -3.39 -13.83
C HIS A 137 -5.86 -2.29 -14.05
N ILE A 138 -4.62 -2.68 -14.41
CA ILE A 138 -3.55 -1.73 -14.72
C ILE A 138 -3.92 -0.83 -15.91
N ARG A 139 -4.53 -1.38 -16.97
CA ARG A 139 -5.00 -0.58 -18.11
C ARG A 139 -6.13 0.39 -17.72
N ALA A 140 -7.05 -0.04 -16.86
CA ALA A 140 -8.20 0.74 -16.45
C ALA A 140 -7.85 2.00 -15.64
N VAL A 141 -6.69 2.02 -14.97
CA VAL A 141 -6.21 3.22 -14.24
C VAL A 141 -5.37 4.17 -15.13
N GLU A 142 -5.24 3.86 -16.42
CA GLU A 142 -4.66 4.73 -17.45
C GLU A 142 -3.24 5.24 -17.12
N PRO A 143 -2.23 4.37 -16.97
CA PRO A 143 -0.85 4.79 -16.75
C PRO A 143 -0.31 5.66 -17.92
N PRO A 144 0.78 6.42 -17.72
CA PRO A 144 1.66 6.45 -16.55
C PRO A 144 1.24 7.45 -15.46
N PHE A 145 1.75 7.21 -14.25
CA PHE A 145 1.57 8.10 -13.10
C PHE A 145 2.83 8.93 -12.80
N ASP A 146 2.68 10.15 -12.30
CA ASP A 146 3.82 10.94 -11.80
C ASP A 146 4.38 10.34 -10.50
N TYR A 147 3.49 9.82 -9.64
CA TYR A 147 3.81 9.19 -8.37
C TYR A 147 3.11 7.84 -8.22
N ILE A 148 3.84 6.83 -7.75
CA ILE A 148 3.30 5.56 -7.28
C ILE A 148 3.64 5.45 -5.80
N ILE A 149 2.64 5.31 -4.94
CA ILE A 149 2.82 5.17 -3.49
C ILE A 149 2.30 3.81 -3.01
N GLY A 150 2.83 3.31 -1.90
CA GLY A 150 2.33 2.10 -1.26
C GLY A 150 2.91 1.97 0.14
N THR A 151 2.07 1.62 1.12
CA THR A 151 2.49 1.50 2.53
C THR A 151 2.12 0.16 3.13
N ASP A 152 3.09 -0.56 3.71
CA ASP A 152 2.96 -1.94 4.22
C ASP A 152 2.43 -2.94 3.16
N VAL A 153 2.74 -2.70 1.88
CA VAL A 153 2.39 -3.57 0.74
C VAL A 153 3.29 -4.80 0.59
N VAL A 154 4.40 -4.87 1.35
CA VAL A 154 5.34 -5.99 1.29
C VAL A 154 5.31 -6.80 2.58
N TYR A 155 4.56 -7.90 2.57
CA TYR A 155 4.41 -8.79 3.72
C TYR A 155 4.49 -10.28 3.38
N SER A 156 4.48 -10.65 2.09
CA SER A 156 4.65 -12.03 1.65
C SER A 156 5.48 -12.12 0.38
N GLU A 157 6.33 -13.14 0.29
CA GLU A 157 7.27 -13.34 -0.82
C GLU A 157 6.57 -13.49 -2.17
N HIS A 158 5.45 -14.22 -2.23
CA HIS A 158 4.70 -14.43 -3.47
C HIS A 158 4.10 -13.14 -4.06
N LEU A 159 4.02 -12.06 -3.28
CA LEU A 159 3.51 -10.77 -3.74
C LEU A 159 4.60 -9.86 -4.34
N LEU A 160 5.88 -10.19 -4.15
CA LEU A 160 7.00 -9.33 -4.59
C LEU A 160 7.01 -9.15 -6.12
N GLN A 161 6.86 -10.25 -6.86
CA GLN A 161 6.90 -10.24 -8.32
C GLN A 161 5.68 -9.53 -8.94
N PRO A 162 4.42 -9.86 -8.59
CA PRO A 162 3.26 -9.12 -9.10
C PRO A 162 3.29 -7.63 -8.77
N LEU A 163 3.73 -7.26 -7.55
CA LEU A 163 3.87 -5.86 -7.16
C LEU A 163 4.91 -5.13 -8.01
N LEU A 164 6.07 -5.74 -8.24
CA LEU A 164 7.13 -5.17 -9.07
C LEU A 164 6.65 -4.90 -10.51
N GLU A 165 6.01 -5.90 -11.13
CA GLU A 165 5.49 -5.80 -12.50
C GLU A 165 4.43 -4.69 -12.60
N THR A 166 3.56 -4.60 -11.60
CA THR A 166 2.56 -3.54 -11.48
C THR A 166 3.21 -2.16 -11.41
N ILE A 167 4.21 -1.98 -10.54
CA ILE A 167 4.92 -0.69 -10.41
C ILE A 167 5.59 -0.30 -11.72
N ILE A 168 6.21 -1.24 -12.43
CA ILE A 168 6.84 -0.98 -13.73
C ILE A 168 5.79 -0.58 -14.78
N ALA A 169 4.68 -1.32 -14.89
CA ALA A 169 3.63 -1.05 -15.86
C ALA A 169 2.90 0.28 -15.62
N LEU A 170 2.83 0.72 -14.36
CA LEU A 170 2.27 2.02 -13.98
C LEU A 170 3.25 3.20 -14.16
N SER A 171 4.54 2.90 -14.36
CA SER A 171 5.61 3.89 -14.43
C SER A 171 5.84 4.42 -15.85
N GLY A 172 6.15 5.71 -15.93
CA GLY A 172 6.81 6.34 -17.07
C GLY A 172 8.23 6.82 -16.71
N PRO A 173 8.95 7.45 -17.66
CA PRO A 173 10.36 7.80 -17.48
C PRO A 173 10.67 8.77 -16.33
N LYS A 174 9.66 9.52 -15.85
CA LYS A 174 9.80 10.51 -14.78
C LYS A 174 9.11 10.11 -13.48
N THR A 175 8.45 8.96 -13.45
CA THR A 175 7.68 8.48 -12.30
C THR A 175 8.56 8.37 -11.07
N LYS A 176 8.00 8.76 -9.93
CA LYS A 176 8.61 8.60 -8.60
C LYS A 176 7.84 7.55 -7.82
N VAL A 177 8.52 6.49 -7.45
CA VAL A 177 7.93 5.45 -6.60
C VAL A 177 8.31 5.71 -5.14
N LEU A 178 7.34 5.62 -4.25
CA LEU A 178 7.46 5.93 -2.83
C LEU A 178 6.86 4.78 -2.02
N LEU A 179 7.71 3.93 -1.45
CA LEU A 179 7.25 2.78 -0.68
C LEU A 179 7.65 2.92 0.78
N GLY A 180 6.72 2.67 1.68
CA GLY A 180 6.98 2.61 3.11
C GLY A 180 6.54 1.27 3.68
N TYR A 181 7.33 0.61 4.50
CA TYR A 181 6.83 -0.57 5.22
C TYR A 181 7.70 -0.86 6.45
N GLU A 182 7.14 -1.67 7.33
CA GLU A 182 7.83 -2.25 8.46
C GLU A 182 8.56 -3.55 8.08
N ILE A 183 9.87 -3.62 8.33
CA ILE A 183 10.64 -4.85 8.15
C ILE A 183 10.24 -5.86 9.25
N ARG A 184 9.44 -6.86 8.87
CA ARG A 184 9.02 -7.98 9.74
C ARG A 184 9.78 -9.28 9.47
N SER A 185 10.32 -9.43 8.26
CA SER A 185 11.16 -10.56 7.85
C SER A 185 12.36 -10.05 7.08
N THR A 186 13.56 -10.40 7.54
CA THR A 186 14.81 -10.02 6.88
C THR A 186 14.97 -10.69 5.52
N THR A 187 14.51 -11.94 5.38
CA THR A 187 14.57 -12.68 4.11
C THR A 187 13.71 -12.03 3.03
N VAL A 188 12.44 -11.73 3.34
CA VAL A 188 11.54 -11.04 2.40
C VAL A 188 12.08 -9.64 2.07
N HIS A 189 12.65 -8.96 3.07
CA HIS A 189 13.30 -7.66 2.89
C HIS A 189 14.47 -7.73 1.90
N GLU A 190 15.36 -8.69 2.05
CA GLU A 190 16.54 -8.84 1.21
C GLU A 190 16.18 -9.16 -0.24
N GLN A 191 15.27 -10.12 -0.46
CA GLN A 191 14.78 -10.49 -1.79
C GLN A 191 14.13 -9.30 -2.51
N MET A 192 13.26 -8.57 -1.81
CA MET A 192 12.65 -7.35 -2.33
C MET A 192 13.69 -6.30 -2.70
N MET A 193 14.68 -6.06 -1.84
CA MET A 193 15.73 -5.09 -2.11
C MET A 193 16.61 -5.49 -3.30
N GLU A 194 16.87 -6.78 -3.51
CA GLU A 194 17.55 -7.29 -4.70
C GLU A 194 16.74 -7.00 -5.96
N MET A 195 15.47 -7.42 -5.99
CA MET A 195 14.54 -7.19 -7.10
C MET A 195 14.40 -5.69 -7.45
N TRP A 196 14.26 -4.83 -6.43
CA TRP A 196 14.14 -3.39 -6.64
C TRP A 196 15.44 -2.75 -7.11
N LYS A 197 16.61 -3.16 -6.59
CA LYS A 197 17.90 -2.62 -7.03
C LYS A 197 18.24 -3.01 -8.47
N ILE A 198 17.72 -4.13 -8.98
CA ILE A 198 17.87 -4.49 -10.39
C ILE A 198 17.14 -3.46 -11.27
N ASN A 199 15.93 -3.07 -10.90
CA ASN A 199 15.02 -2.28 -11.75
C ASN A 199 15.02 -0.76 -11.47
N PHE A 200 15.41 -0.35 -10.26
CA PHE A 200 15.31 1.03 -9.81
C PHE A 200 16.60 1.55 -9.18
N ASN A 201 16.76 2.87 -9.22
CA ASN A 201 17.66 3.60 -8.36
C ASN A 201 16.99 3.82 -7.00
N VAL A 202 17.27 2.93 -6.05
CA VAL A 202 16.62 2.93 -4.72
C VAL A 202 17.35 3.86 -3.75
N LYS A 203 16.61 4.76 -3.10
CA LYS A 203 17.12 5.65 -2.04
C LYS A 203 16.28 5.53 -0.77
N THR A 204 16.90 5.16 0.34
CA THR A 204 16.24 5.20 1.66
C THR A 204 16.11 6.64 2.14
N VAL A 205 14.93 7.02 2.64
CA VAL A 205 14.68 8.32 3.25
C VAL A 205 15.41 8.39 4.60
N SER A 206 16.19 9.44 4.79
CA SER A 206 16.87 9.68 6.07
C SER A 206 15.86 9.92 7.20
N LYS A 207 16.13 9.34 8.38
CA LYS A 207 15.33 9.56 9.60
C LYS A 207 15.16 11.03 9.95
N SER A 208 16.14 11.89 9.63
CA SER A 208 16.02 13.34 9.86
C SER A 208 14.88 14.00 9.08
N LYS A 209 14.45 13.39 7.96
CA LYS A 209 13.30 13.82 7.16
C LYS A 209 11.98 13.25 7.64
N MET A 210 11.99 12.21 8.47
CA MET A 210 10.79 11.63 9.09
C MET A 210 10.35 12.48 10.28
N ASP A 211 9.08 12.44 10.65
CA ASP A 211 8.60 13.15 11.83
C ASP A 211 9.24 12.56 13.10
N ALA A 212 9.53 13.41 14.10
CA ALA A 212 10.23 12.99 15.31
C ALA A 212 9.43 11.97 16.13
N LYS A 213 8.09 12.12 16.14
CA LYS A 213 7.14 11.26 16.85
C LYS A 213 6.71 10.09 15.97
N TYR A 214 6.53 10.29 14.67
CA TYR A 214 6.11 9.26 13.72
C TYR A 214 7.30 8.69 12.94
N GLN A 215 8.10 7.87 13.64
CA GLN A 215 9.19 7.09 13.06
C GLN A 215 9.52 5.88 13.95
N HIS A 216 9.96 4.77 13.34
CA HIS A 216 10.43 3.58 14.05
C HIS A 216 11.68 3.01 13.38
N PRO A 217 12.63 2.37 14.11
CA PRO A 217 13.78 1.72 13.48
C PRO A 217 13.44 0.63 12.46
N SER A 218 12.31 -0.08 12.61
CA SER A 218 11.86 -1.10 11.65
C SER A 218 11.11 -0.52 10.45
N ILE A 219 10.60 0.72 10.53
CA ILE A 219 9.83 1.34 9.46
C ILE A 219 10.76 2.17 8.58
N ASN A 220 10.80 1.83 7.29
CA ASN A 220 11.63 2.52 6.32
C ASN A 220 10.76 3.09 5.21
N LEU A 221 11.13 4.26 4.71
CA LEU A 221 10.55 4.85 3.51
C LEU A 221 11.63 4.86 2.41
N TYR A 222 11.25 4.50 1.19
CA TYR A 222 12.10 4.42 0.02
C TYR A 222 11.57 5.34 -1.07
N MET A 223 12.47 6.02 -1.75
CA MET A 223 12.20 6.78 -2.97
C MET A 223 12.96 6.12 -4.11
N MET A 224 12.26 5.80 -5.20
CA MET A 224 12.83 5.04 -6.30
C MET A 224 12.53 5.72 -7.64
N ASP A 225 13.53 5.65 -8.52
CA ASP A 225 13.45 6.11 -9.90
C ASP A 225 13.72 4.91 -10.82
N LEU A 226 12.89 4.67 -11.83
CA LEU A 226 13.09 3.57 -12.78
C LEU A 226 14.44 3.72 -13.50
N LYS A 227 15.19 2.62 -13.64
CA LYS A 227 16.42 2.61 -14.44
C LYS A 227 16.08 2.63 -15.92
N ALA A 228 16.95 3.24 -16.73
CA ALA A 228 16.76 3.33 -18.18
C ALA A 228 16.60 1.94 -18.84
N SER A 229 17.27 0.91 -18.31
CA SER A 229 17.17 -0.48 -18.77
C SER A 229 15.84 -1.17 -18.49
N SER A 230 15.01 -0.58 -17.62
CA SER A 230 13.75 -1.17 -17.15
C SER A 230 12.53 -0.40 -17.65
N VAL A 231 12.72 0.57 -18.56
CA VAL A 231 11.63 1.29 -19.21
C VAL A 231 11.01 0.35 -20.24
N PRO A 232 9.69 0.10 -20.20
CA PRO A 232 9.01 -0.63 -21.26
C PRO A 232 9.24 0.09 -22.58
N GLU A 233 9.77 -0.60 -23.61
CA GLU A 233 9.83 -0.03 -24.95
C GLU A 233 8.42 0.36 -25.38
N ALA A 234 8.23 1.61 -25.81
CA ALA A 234 6.97 2.03 -26.40
C ALA A 234 6.79 1.22 -27.69
N GLY A 235 5.93 0.20 -27.64
CA GLY A 235 5.71 -0.70 -28.76
C GLY A 235 5.27 0.05 -30.02
N PRO A 236 5.71 -0.38 -31.22
CA PRO A 236 5.23 0.20 -32.46
C PRO A 236 3.76 -0.19 -32.69
N ASN A 237 2.91 0.79 -32.99
CA ASN A 237 1.61 0.56 -33.61
C ASN A 237 1.78 -0.26 -34.89
N GLY A 238 1.13 -1.42 -35.00
CA GLY A 238 1.12 -2.19 -36.24
C GLY A 238 0.28 -3.47 -36.17
N ASN A 239 -0.86 -3.43 -36.85
CA ASN A 239 -1.80 -4.52 -37.15
C ASN A 239 -1.18 -5.89 -37.48
N GLY A 240 -1.93 -6.95 -37.16
CA GLY A 240 -1.88 -8.20 -37.92
C GLY A 240 -2.43 -9.41 -37.17
N ASN A 241 -3.68 -9.79 -37.48
CA ASN A 241 -4.28 -11.09 -37.15
C ASN A 241 -3.37 -12.26 -37.55
N THR A 242 -3.39 -13.34 -36.76
CA THR A 242 -3.84 -14.67 -37.21
C THR A 242 -4.06 -15.58 -36.01
N GLU A 243 -5.24 -16.19 -35.99
CA GLU A 243 -5.71 -17.29 -35.17
C GLU A 243 -4.87 -18.55 -35.47
N GLU A 244 -4.54 -19.36 -34.46
CA GLU A 244 -4.50 -20.82 -34.58
C GLU A 244 -4.97 -21.44 -33.25
N GLU A 245 -6.10 -22.14 -33.34
CA GLU A 245 -6.61 -23.13 -32.39
C GLU A 245 -5.68 -24.35 -32.40
N ASP A 246 -5.57 -25.06 -31.27
CA ASP A 246 -5.48 -26.52 -31.31
C ASP A 246 -5.89 -27.12 -29.95
N ASP A 247 -6.94 -27.93 -30.04
CA ASP A 247 -7.38 -28.92 -29.06
C ASP A 247 -6.31 -30.02 -28.92
N ASP A 248 -6.08 -30.53 -27.70
CA ASP A 248 -6.11 -31.99 -27.54
C ASP A 248 -6.33 -32.41 -26.08
N ALA A 249 -7.25 -33.35 -25.93
CA ALA A 249 -7.59 -34.02 -24.69
C ALA A 249 -7.11 -35.46 -24.77
N SER A 250 -6.41 -35.97 -23.75
CA SER A 250 -6.28 -37.41 -23.52
C SER A 250 -5.83 -37.72 -22.10
N ASN A 251 -6.73 -38.35 -21.34
CA ASN A 251 -6.46 -39.21 -20.18
C ASN A 251 -6.59 -40.67 -20.69
N PRO A 252 -5.88 -41.68 -20.14
CA PRO A 252 -6.39 -42.46 -19.00
C PRO A 252 -5.23 -43.00 -18.10
N GLY A 253 -5.37 -43.63 -16.92
CA GLY A 253 -6.45 -44.16 -16.09
C GLY A 253 -5.82 -45.06 -14.98
N GLU A 254 -6.58 -45.33 -13.90
CA GLU A 254 -6.58 -46.55 -13.02
C GLU A 254 -5.30 -46.92 -12.21
N ASP A 255 -5.26 -47.45 -10.97
CA ASP A 255 -6.24 -47.93 -9.98
C ASP A 255 -5.56 -48.23 -8.60
N GLU A 256 -6.36 -48.11 -7.52
CA GLU A 256 -6.46 -48.90 -6.27
C GLU A 256 -5.43 -48.95 -5.07
N ASP A 257 -6.07 -49.08 -3.88
CA ASP A 257 -5.80 -49.02 -2.41
C ASP A 257 -4.96 -50.24 -1.84
N PRO A 258 -4.73 -50.54 -0.52
CA PRO A 258 -5.04 -49.85 0.77
C PRO A 258 -3.95 -49.79 1.89
N GLY A 259 -4.12 -48.78 2.76
CA GLY A 259 -4.06 -48.84 4.25
C GLY A 259 -2.81 -49.29 5.04
N VAL A 260 -2.42 -48.51 6.07
CA VAL A 260 -2.13 -48.96 7.46
C VAL A 260 -2.07 -47.74 8.40
N LYS A 261 -2.70 -47.87 9.57
CA LYS A 261 -2.75 -46.91 10.69
C LYS A 261 -1.45 -46.92 11.51
N THR A 262 -0.99 -45.74 11.94
CA THR A 262 -0.25 -45.58 13.22
C THR A 262 -0.51 -44.19 13.81
N GLU A 263 -1.26 -44.14 14.91
CA GLU A 263 -1.09 -43.15 15.99
C GLU A 263 0.11 -43.60 16.87
N PRO A 264 0.80 -42.73 17.66
CA PRO A 264 0.14 -41.83 18.62
C PRO A 264 0.87 -40.51 19.04
N CYS A 265 0.22 -39.82 19.97
CA CYS A 265 0.76 -38.96 21.04
C CYS A 265 0.99 -37.46 20.76
N THR A 266 -0.09 -36.72 21.04
CA THR A 266 -0.14 -35.50 21.88
C THR A 266 1.20 -34.89 22.33
N ALA A 267 1.53 -33.73 21.77
CA ALA A 267 2.21 -32.66 22.47
C ALA A 267 1.58 -31.33 22.03
N SER A 268 0.72 -30.79 22.90
CA SER A 268 0.21 -29.44 22.79
C SER A 268 1.37 -28.45 22.90
N LYS A 269 1.83 -27.93 21.77
CA LYS A 269 2.42 -26.60 21.72
C LYS A 269 1.31 -25.68 21.25
N GLU A 270 0.95 -24.74 22.11
CA GLU A 270 0.07 -23.63 21.78
C GLU A 270 0.67 -22.92 20.56
N ASP A 271 0.10 -23.19 19.39
CA ASP A 271 0.21 -22.33 18.22
C ASP A 271 -0.48 -21.02 18.60
N MET A 272 0.30 -20.12 19.20
CA MET A 272 -0.02 -18.71 19.28
C MET A 272 -0.08 -18.24 17.82
N ASP A 273 -1.31 -18.19 17.33
CA ASP A 273 -1.68 -18.21 15.93
C ASP A 273 -1.06 -16.99 15.20
N ASP A 274 -0.51 -17.22 14.00
CA ASP A 274 0.28 -16.28 13.17
C ASP A 274 -0.45 -14.93 12.95
N TRP A 275 -1.78 -14.93 13.13
CA TRP A 275 -2.62 -13.73 13.20
C TRP A 275 -2.30 -12.78 14.37
N GLU A 276 -2.01 -13.26 15.59
CA GLU A 276 -1.74 -12.40 16.75
C GLU A 276 -0.42 -11.66 16.61
N ILE A 277 0.57 -12.34 16.01
CA ILE A 277 1.90 -11.79 15.74
C ILE A 277 1.81 -10.69 14.67
N ARG A 278 0.99 -10.89 13.63
CA ARG A 278 0.80 -9.92 12.54
C ARG A 278 -0.03 -8.71 12.92
N ARG A 279 -0.84 -8.80 13.98
CA ARG A 279 -1.78 -7.74 14.39
C ARG A 279 -1.10 -6.44 14.84
N SER A 280 0.18 -6.51 15.19
CA SER A 280 0.87 -5.41 15.87
C SER A 280 1.78 -4.64 14.91
N GLY A 281 1.43 -3.37 14.66
CA GLY A 281 2.42 -2.39 14.21
C GLY A 281 3.32 -1.96 15.38
N ALA A 282 4.62 -1.75 15.13
CA ALA A 282 5.59 -1.42 16.18
C ALA A 282 5.44 -0.04 16.86
N MET A 283 4.60 0.87 16.36
CA MET A 283 4.47 2.25 16.86
C MET A 283 3.27 2.48 17.78
N ALA A 284 2.41 1.50 17.95
CA ALA A 284 1.17 1.59 18.73
C ALA A 284 1.33 2.27 20.11
N ALA A 285 2.44 2.02 20.81
CA ALA A 285 2.69 2.56 22.14
C ALA A 285 3.10 4.05 22.20
N ARG A 286 3.62 4.64 21.11
CA ARG A 286 4.25 6.00 21.14
C ARG A 286 3.35 7.11 20.58
N LEU A 287 2.34 6.78 19.79
CA LEU A 287 1.59 7.76 18.97
C LEU A 287 0.33 8.34 19.63
N LEU A 288 -0.13 7.74 20.73
CA LEU A 288 -1.45 7.94 21.36
C LEU A 288 -1.82 9.38 21.77
N LYS A 289 -0.87 10.32 21.89
CA LYS A 289 -1.21 11.71 22.26
C LYS A 289 -1.92 12.52 21.16
N ASP A 290 -1.72 12.15 19.89
CA ASP A 290 -2.30 12.88 18.74
C ASP A 290 -3.28 12.02 17.93
N VAL A 291 -3.40 10.74 18.27
CA VAL A 291 -4.37 9.81 17.67
C VAL A 291 -5.43 9.54 18.73
N ARG A 292 -6.65 10.04 18.49
CA ARG A 292 -7.79 9.65 19.34
C ARG A 292 -8.34 8.35 18.79
N LEU A 293 -8.24 7.30 19.60
CA LEU A 293 -8.91 6.02 19.37
C LEU A 293 -10.35 6.15 19.84
N THR A 294 -11.30 5.66 19.04
CA THR A 294 -12.73 5.62 19.37
C THR A 294 -13.33 4.29 18.97
#